data_AF-A0A1X2C881-F1
#
_entry.id   AF-A0A1X2C881-F1
#
_cell.length_a   1.000
_cell.length_b   1.000
_cell.length_c   1.000
_cell.angle_alpha   90.00
_cell.angle_beta   90.00
_cell.angle_gamma   90.00
#
_symmetry.space_group_name_H-M   'P 1'
#
loop_
_entity.id
_entity.type
_entity.pdbx_description
1 polymer ?
#
loop_
_entity_poly.entity_id
_entity_poly.type
_entity_poly.pdbx_seq_one_letter_code
_entity_poly.pdbx_strand_id
1 'polypeptide(L)'
;MTDMTPEMRVAGWQRGLRWGAWLGFLGLAIAHSDRESFGPVELLALAAAIGVSVWCMAKPLGGPKVDIDEPAHVRGAFVSRTNWGLVLFGVVLTIGGIGATGAVVYDVATGRATIRDVVSDMGSFVVGWTAEVLTGWSYDGHLEDTRGYALFVLVVPGLLLVGWNVVPFIKRGREFRVEPDSSISIRGPRGWFQLLEYQYSAVFGDGTTIRFTAVGDGAPPIVLPQARVFARETGARLSRDVSAAFFQQRLAHRGFAIEAIDVKRGSFLGRRP
;
A
#
# COMPACT_ATOMS: atom_id res chain seq x y z
N MET A 1 -25.89 -25.18 12.35
CA MET A 1 -25.39 -24.35 11.24
C MET A 1 -25.45 -22.91 11.71
N THR A 2 -24.30 -22.30 12.01
CA THR A 2 -24.22 -20.93 12.51
C THR A 2 -24.47 -19.96 11.37
N ASP A 3 -25.46 -19.08 11.50
CA ASP A 3 -25.73 -18.01 10.54
C ASP A 3 -24.51 -17.10 10.44
N MET A 4 -23.80 -17.19 9.32
CA MET A 4 -22.70 -16.28 9.04
C MET A 4 -23.28 -14.91 8.71
N THR A 5 -22.82 -13.88 9.42
CA THR A 5 -23.17 -12.50 9.07
C THR A 5 -22.77 -12.21 7.61
N PRO A 6 -23.47 -11.30 6.90
CA PRO A 6 -23.11 -10.93 5.53
C PRO A 6 -21.64 -10.57 5.38
N GLU A 7 -21.07 -9.89 6.37
CA GLU A 7 -19.66 -9.53 6.44
C GLU A 7 -18.75 -10.78 6.52
N MET A 8 -19.05 -11.73 7.41
CA MET A 8 -18.29 -12.98 7.51
C MET A 8 -18.34 -13.79 6.20
N ARG A 9 -19.48 -13.77 5.48
CA ARG A 9 -19.61 -14.42 4.18
C ARG A 9 -18.68 -13.79 3.14
N VAL A 10 -18.63 -12.46 3.08
CA VAL A 10 -17.77 -11.76 2.10
C VAL A 10 -16.28 -11.95 2.43
N ALA A 11 -15.89 -11.93 3.70
CA ALA A 11 -14.52 -12.29 4.12
C ALA A 11 -14.16 -13.74 3.74
N GLY A 12 -15.12 -14.66 3.89
CA GLY A 12 -15.01 -16.04 3.42
C GLY A 12 -14.75 -16.12 1.92
N TRP A 13 -15.49 -15.35 1.12
CA TRP A 13 -15.31 -15.28 -0.33
C TRP A 13 -13.93 -14.74 -0.74
N GLN A 14 -13.42 -13.69 -0.10
CA GLN A 14 -12.06 -13.21 -0.41
C GLN A 14 -10.98 -14.25 -0.11
N ARG A 15 -11.12 -14.97 1.01
CA ARG A 15 -10.20 -16.07 1.34
C ARG A 15 -10.32 -17.19 0.32
N GLY A 16 -11.54 -17.56 -0.06
CA GLY A 16 -11.82 -18.57 -1.07
C GLY A 16 -11.24 -18.20 -2.43
N LEU A 17 -11.44 -16.96 -2.90
CA LEU A 17 -10.87 -16.45 -4.15
C LEU A 17 -9.34 -16.48 -4.14
N ARG A 18 -8.72 -16.05 -3.03
CA ARG A 18 -7.26 -16.08 -2.90
C ARG A 18 -6.73 -17.52 -2.97
N TRP A 19 -7.36 -18.44 -2.23
CA TRP A 19 -6.99 -19.85 -2.27
C TRP A 19 -7.22 -20.46 -3.65
N GLY A 20 -8.37 -20.20 -4.28
CA GLY A 20 -8.69 -20.68 -5.62
C GLY A 20 -7.69 -20.20 -6.66
N ALA A 21 -7.29 -18.92 -6.62
CA ALA A 21 -6.31 -18.38 -7.55
C ALA A 21 -4.92 -19.01 -7.37
N TRP A 22 -4.45 -19.16 -6.13
CA TRP A 22 -3.17 -19.82 -5.85
C TRP A 22 -3.18 -21.32 -6.16
N LEU A 23 -4.26 -22.04 -5.82
CA LEU A 23 -4.42 -23.46 -6.14
C LEU A 23 -4.56 -23.69 -7.64
N GLY A 24 -5.23 -22.79 -8.36
CA GLY A 24 -5.29 -22.83 -9.82
C GLY A 24 -3.92 -22.66 -10.46
N PHE A 25 -3.14 -21.66 -10.01
CA PHE A 25 -1.75 -21.51 -10.44
C PHE A 25 -0.90 -22.74 -10.12
N LEU A 26 -0.96 -23.25 -8.88
CA LEU A 26 -0.19 -24.43 -8.47
C LEU A 26 -0.61 -25.67 -9.27
N GLY A 27 -1.90 -25.85 -9.54
CA GLY A 27 -2.41 -26.96 -10.34
C GLY A 27 -1.88 -26.92 -11.78
N LEU A 28 -1.87 -25.73 -12.40
CA LEU A 28 -1.28 -25.53 -13.72
C LEU A 28 0.24 -25.74 -13.72
N ALA A 29 0.95 -25.22 -12.71
CA ALA A 29 2.38 -25.39 -12.57
C ALA A 29 2.78 -26.86 -12.38
N ILE A 30 1.98 -27.64 -11.64
CA ILE A 30 2.20 -29.09 -11.47
C ILE A 30 1.87 -29.83 -12.77
N ALA A 31 0.76 -29.48 -13.43
CA ALA A 31 0.31 -30.14 -14.66
C ALA A 31 1.30 -29.96 -15.82
N HIS A 32 2.04 -28.85 -15.84
CA HIS A 32 3.06 -28.55 -16.85
C HIS A 32 4.48 -28.53 -16.26
N SER A 33 4.71 -29.29 -15.18
CA SER A 33 6.00 -29.35 -14.47
C SER A 33 7.13 -30.02 -15.26
N ASP A 34 6.79 -30.67 -16.37
CA ASP A 34 7.71 -31.27 -17.32
C ASP A 34 8.38 -30.24 -18.25
N ARG A 35 7.90 -28.99 -18.26
CA ARG A 35 8.46 -27.89 -19.04
C ARG A 35 9.62 -27.23 -18.31
N GLU A 36 10.59 -26.74 -19.08
CA GLU A 36 11.74 -25.98 -18.56
C GLU A 36 11.34 -24.58 -18.05
N SER A 37 10.16 -24.08 -18.44
CA SER A 37 9.67 -22.75 -18.07
C SER A 37 8.14 -22.66 -18.00
N PHE A 38 7.65 -21.58 -17.38
CA PHE A 38 6.22 -21.27 -17.31
C PHE A 38 5.70 -20.75 -18.65
N GLY A 39 4.64 -21.38 -19.17
CA GLY A 39 3.92 -20.88 -20.34
C GLY A 39 2.99 -19.69 -20.02
N PRO A 40 2.27 -19.17 -21.03
CA PRO A 40 1.33 -18.05 -20.90
C PRO A 40 0.30 -18.24 -19.82
N VAL A 41 -0.30 -19.43 -19.78
CA VAL A 41 -1.45 -19.74 -18.93
C VAL A 41 -1.01 -19.77 -17.46
N GLU A 42 0.17 -20.31 -17.19
CA GLU A 42 0.79 -20.33 -15.86
C GLU A 42 1.15 -18.92 -15.41
N LEU A 43 1.70 -18.10 -16.30
CA LEU A 43 2.04 -16.70 -16.00
C LEU A 43 0.79 -15.85 -15.78
N LEU A 44 -0.28 -16.07 -16.53
CA LEU A 44 -1.58 -15.43 -16.29
C LEU A 44 -2.20 -15.88 -14.97
N ALA A 45 -2.17 -17.17 -14.66
CA ALA A 45 -2.66 -17.69 -13.39
C ALA A 45 -1.86 -17.12 -12.20
N LEU A 46 -0.54 -16.98 -12.35
CA LEU A 46 0.32 -16.31 -11.39
C LEU A 46 -0.05 -14.83 -11.23
N ALA A 47 -0.20 -14.09 -12.34
CA ALA A 47 -0.59 -12.69 -12.33
C ALA A 47 -1.97 -12.49 -11.67
N ALA A 48 -2.93 -13.37 -11.96
CA ALA A 48 -4.24 -13.37 -11.32
C ALA A 48 -4.14 -13.65 -9.82
N ALA A 49 -3.36 -14.66 -9.40
CA ALA A 49 -3.13 -14.97 -7.99
C ALA A 49 -2.49 -13.79 -7.23
N ILE A 50 -1.54 -13.09 -7.85
CA ILE A 50 -0.93 -11.88 -7.33
C ILE A 50 -1.96 -10.75 -7.24
N GLY A 51 -2.69 -10.47 -8.31
CA GLY A 51 -3.70 -9.41 -8.36
C GLY A 51 -4.80 -9.60 -7.33
N VAL A 52 -5.34 -10.81 -7.22
CA VAL A 52 -6.33 -11.18 -6.19
C VAL A 52 -5.75 -11.01 -4.80
N SER A 53 -4.51 -11.44 -4.55
CA SER A 53 -3.85 -11.28 -3.25
C SER A 53 -3.70 -9.80 -2.86
N VAL A 54 -3.23 -8.95 -3.79
CA VAL A 54 -3.10 -7.50 -3.58
C VAL A 54 -4.47 -6.88 -3.30
N TRP A 55 -5.49 -7.22 -4.10
CA TRP A 55 -6.84 -6.70 -3.93
C TRP A 55 -7.44 -7.07 -2.57
N CYS A 56 -7.38 -8.34 -2.18
CA CYS A 56 -7.88 -8.81 -0.89
C CYS A 56 -7.15 -8.15 0.30
N MET A 57 -5.84 -7.89 0.19
CA MET A 57 -5.09 -7.25 1.27
C MET A 57 -5.23 -5.72 1.29
N ALA A 58 -5.43 -5.08 0.13
CA ALA A 58 -5.62 -3.63 0.02
C ALA A 58 -7.03 -3.20 0.44
N LYS A 59 -8.03 -4.02 0.14
CA LYS A 59 -9.43 -3.83 0.52
C LYS A 59 -9.96 -5.12 1.16
N PRO A 60 -9.59 -5.40 2.42
CA PRO A 60 -10.17 -6.54 3.13
C PRO A 60 -11.68 -6.30 3.28
N LEU A 61 -12.47 -7.14 2.65
CA LEU A 61 -13.92 -7.13 2.73
C LEU A 61 -14.36 -8.05 3.86
N GLY A 62 -15.45 -7.68 4.54
CA GLY A 62 -16.07 -8.52 5.56
C GLY A 62 -15.71 -8.20 7.01
N GLY A 63 -15.22 -6.98 7.27
CA GLY A 63 -15.45 -6.29 8.54
C GLY A 63 -16.22 -4.99 8.27
N PRO A 64 -16.88 -4.39 9.29
CA PRO A 64 -17.59 -3.14 9.10
C PRO A 64 -16.54 -2.07 8.78
N LYS A 65 -16.56 -1.56 7.55
CA LYS A 65 -15.70 -0.44 7.16
C LYS A 65 -16.27 0.81 7.80
N VAL A 66 -15.84 1.09 9.02
CA VAL A 66 -16.21 2.31 9.73
C VAL A 66 -15.17 3.36 9.37
N ASP A 67 -15.51 4.25 8.45
CA ASP A 67 -14.71 5.43 8.15
C ASP A 67 -15.24 6.60 8.98
N ILE A 68 -14.35 7.49 9.43
CA ILE A 68 -14.74 8.78 10.02
C ILE A 68 -14.86 9.76 8.87
N ASP A 69 -16.09 10.10 8.51
CA ASP A 69 -16.40 10.90 7.33
C ASP A 69 -16.46 12.40 7.60
N GLU A 70 -16.66 12.80 8.86
CA GLU A 70 -16.80 14.21 9.23
C GLU A 70 -15.73 14.65 10.24
N PRO A 71 -15.15 15.86 10.08
CA PRO A 71 -14.20 16.43 11.02
C PRO A 71 -14.71 16.49 12.47
N ALA A 72 -16.02 16.71 12.66
CA ALA A 72 -16.65 16.80 13.97
C ALA A 72 -16.64 15.46 14.74
N HIS A 73 -16.54 14.35 14.03
CA HIS A 73 -16.50 12.99 14.60
C HIS A 73 -15.07 12.51 14.89
N VAL A 74 -14.04 13.32 14.62
CA VAL A 74 -12.64 12.98 14.91
C VAL A 74 -12.40 13.07 16.42
N ARG A 75 -12.58 11.96 17.13
CA ARG A 75 -12.41 11.84 18.59
C ARG A 75 -11.70 10.54 18.95
N GLY A 76 -10.99 10.53 20.08
CA GLY A 76 -10.25 9.35 20.56
C GLY A 76 -8.79 9.33 20.12
N ALA A 77 -8.10 8.21 20.34
CA ALA A 77 -6.69 8.07 20.00
C ALA A 77 -6.51 7.55 18.56
N PHE A 78 -5.54 8.10 17.85
CA PHE A 78 -5.27 7.82 16.45
C PHE A 78 -3.83 7.38 16.24
N VAL A 79 -3.65 6.33 15.44
CA VAL A 79 -2.35 5.73 15.13
C VAL A 79 -2.24 5.40 13.65
N SER A 80 -1.05 5.61 13.06
CA SER A 80 -0.77 5.10 11.72
C SER A 80 -0.43 3.61 11.77
N ARG A 81 -1.06 2.84 10.87
CA ARG A 81 -0.85 1.40 10.73
C ARG A 81 -0.21 1.06 9.38
N THR A 82 0.77 0.18 9.44
CA THR A 82 1.42 -0.41 8.28
C THR A 82 0.73 -1.73 7.93
N ASN A 83 0.47 -1.97 6.64
CA ASN A 83 -0.08 -3.25 6.19
C ASN A 83 1.08 -4.21 5.93
N TRP A 84 1.52 -4.89 6.99
CA TRP A 84 2.63 -5.85 6.92
C TRP A 84 2.38 -7.01 5.96
N GLY A 85 1.12 -7.39 5.71
CA GLY A 85 0.79 -8.40 4.72
C GLY A 85 1.22 -7.99 3.31
N LEU A 86 0.89 -6.76 2.88
CA LEU A 86 1.32 -6.23 1.58
C LEU A 86 2.84 -5.99 1.52
N VAL A 87 3.47 -5.63 2.63
CA VAL A 87 4.94 -5.48 2.69
C VAL A 87 5.61 -6.84 2.44
N LEU A 88 5.24 -7.87 3.21
CA LEU A 88 5.80 -9.21 3.08
C LEU A 88 5.54 -9.79 1.69
N PHE A 89 4.33 -9.58 1.16
CA PHE A 89 4.00 -10.02 -0.19
C PHE A 89 4.87 -9.33 -1.25
N GLY A 90 5.06 -8.00 -1.16
CA GLY A 90 5.96 -7.27 -2.03
C GLY A 90 7.41 -7.75 -1.95
N VAL A 91 7.89 -8.09 -0.73
CA VAL A 91 9.22 -8.68 -0.53
C VAL A 91 9.34 -10.01 -1.27
N VAL A 92 8.37 -10.91 -1.12
CA VAL A 92 8.37 -12.22 -1.80
C VAL A 92 8.41 -12.05 -3.32
N LEU A 93 7.61 -11.14 -3.89
CA LEU A 93 7.64 -10.85 -5.33
C LEU A 93 8.99 -10.31 -5.79
N THR A 94 9.58 -9.43 -5.00
CA THR A 94 10.90 -8.84 -5.32
C THR A 94 11.99 -9.90 -5.31
N ILE A 95 12.00 -10.78 -4.29
CA ILE A 95 12.97 -11.89 -4.21
C ILE A 95 12.78 -12.85 -5.39
N GLY A 96 11.53 -13.20 -5.73
CA GLY A 96 11.22 -14.04 -6.88
C GLY A 96 11.75 -13.44 -8.19
N GLY A 97 11.53 -12.14 -8.41
CA GLY A 97 12.03 -11.45 -9.59
C GLY A 97 13.56 -11.32 -9.64
N ILE A 98 14.23 -11.06 -8.50
CA ILE A 98 15.70 -11.04 -8.41
C ILE A 98 16.29 -12.43 -8.69
N GLY A 99 15.67 -13.48 -8.18
CA GLY A 99 16.08 -14.87 -8.46
C GLY A 99 16.07 -15.17 -9.96
N ALA A 100 15.04 -14.70 -10.67
CA ALA A 100 14.96 -14.81 -12.12
C ALA A 100 16.08 -14.01 -12.83
N THR A 101 16.40 -12.80 -12.36
CA THR A 101 17.56 -12.04 -12.89
C THR A 101 18.88 -12.77 -12.69
N GLY A 102 19.08 -13.44 -11.56
CA GLY A 102 20.26 -14.24 -11.30
C GLY A 102 20.41 -15.39 -12.30
N ALA A 103 19.30 -16.07 -12.63
CA ALA A 103 19.28 -17.11 -13.65
C ALA A 103 19.59 -16.55 -15.05
N VAL A 104 19.01 -15.40 -15.42
CA VAL A 104 19.33 -14.69 -16.67
C VAL A 104 20.84 -14.43 -16.78
N VAL A 105 21.43 -13.82 -15.75
CA VAL A 105 22.85 -13.45 -15.76
C VAL A 105 23.74 -14.69 -15.85
N TYR A 106 23.39 -15.75 -15.11
CA TYR A 106 24.12 -17.02 -15.16
C TYR A 106 24.08 -17.65 -16.55
N ASP A 107 22.91 -17.71 -17.19
CA ASP A 107 22.76 -18.33 -18.50
C ASP A 107 23.42 -17.50 -19.62
N VAL A 108 23.36 -16.17 -19.53
CA VAL A 108 24.10 -15.29 -20.44
C VAL A 108 25.61 -15.43 -20.25
N ALA A 109 26.10 -15.46 -19.00
CA ALA A 109 27.52 -15.59 -18.69
C ALA A 109 28.10 -16.97 -19.08
N THR A 110 27.28 -18.01 -19.06
CA THR A 110 27.67 -19.38 -19.46
C THR A 110 27.43 -19.68 -20.95
N GLY A 111 26.93 -18.71 -21.73
CA GLY A 111 26.65 -18.86 -23.16
C GLY A 111 25.42 -19.71 -23.49
N ARG A 112 24.57 -20.00 -22.50
CA ARG A 112 23.30 -20.74 -22.64
C ARG A 112 22.15 -19.88 -23.16
N ALA A 113 22.31 -18.56 -23.14
CA ALA A 113 21.36 -17.58 -23.66
C ALA A 113 22.12 -16.34 -24.20
N THR A 114 21.58 -15.65 -25.18
CA THR A 114 22.06 -14.33 -25.59
C THR A 114 21.19 -13.21 -25.00
N ILE A 115 21.74 -11.99 -24.90
CA ILE A 115 20.98 -10.81 -24.46
C ILE A 115 19.77 -10.56 -25.39
N ARG A 116 19.90 -10.90 -26.69
CA ARG A 116 18.81 -10.82 -27.65
C ARG A 116 17.66 -11.77 -27.30
N ASP A 117 17.99 -12.98 -26.85
CA ASP A 117 16.98 -13.97 -26.44
C ASP A 117 16.21 -13.46 -25.22
N VAL A 118 16.91 -12.91 -24.22
CA VAL A 118 16.30 -12.32 -23.02
C VAL A 118 15.37 -11.15 -23.35
N VAL A 119 15.80 -10.22 -24.22
CA VAL A 119 14.99 -9.05 -24.61
C VAL A 119 13.80 -9.47 -25.48
N SER A 120 13.97 -10.45 -26.36
CA SER A 120 12.88 -11.04 -27.14
C SER A 120 11.85 -11.69 -26.21
N ASP A 121 12.30 -12.42 -25.20
CA ASP A 121 11.45 -13.04 -24.17
C ASP A 121 10.59 -12.01 -23.44
N MET A 122 11.22 -10.93 -22.99
CA MET A 122 10.55 -9.84 -22.29
C MET A 122 9.54 -9.13 -23.20
N GLY A 123 9.90 -8.92 -24.47
CA GLY A 123 9.02 -8.31 -25.46
C GLY A 123 7.80 -9.18 -25.77
N SER A 124 8.01 -10.46 -26.05
CA SER A 124 6.96 -11.45 -26.29
C SER A 124 6.02 -11.58 -25.10
N PHE A 125 6.56 -11.58 -23.88
CA PHE A 125 5.76 -11.60 -22.66
C PHE A 125 4.86 -10.36 -22.52
N VAL A 126 5.41 -9.15 -22.68
CA VAL A 126 4.64 -7.90 -22.55
C VAL A 126 3.59 -7.77 -23.65
N VAL A 127 3.93 -8.13 -24.90
CA VAL A 127 3.03 -8.10 -26.05
C VAL A 127 1.94 -9.15 -25.91
N GLY A 128 2.31 -10.39 -25.59
CA GLY A 128 1.36 -11.49 -25.36
C GLY A 128 0.39 -11.16 -24.23
N TRP A 129 0.90 -10.64 -23.11
CA TRP A 129 0.07 -10.19 -21.98
C TRP A 129 -0.90 -9.09 -22.37
N THR A 130 -0.45 -8.07 -23.12
CA THR A 130 -1.30 -6.95 -23.55
C THR A 130 -2.37 -7.42 -24.53
N ALA A 131 -2.01 -8.32 -25.46
CA ALA A 131 -2.94 -8.87 -26.43
C ALA A 131 -4.01 -9.74 -25.76
N GLU A 132 -3.62 -10.63 -24.85
CA GLU A 132 -4.54 -11.57 -24.21
C GLU A 132 -5.50 -10.87 -23.24
N VAL A 133 -5.02 -9.86 -22.50
CA VAL A 133 -5.87 -9.03 -21.62
C VAL A 133 -6.90 -8.20 -22.41
N LEU A 134 -6.54 -7.68 -23.59
CA LEU A 134 -7.42 -6.82 -24.38
C LEU A 134 -8.37 -7.59 -25.31
N THR A 135 -7.98 -8.78 -25.77
CA THR A 135 -8.72 -9.51 -26.80
C THR A 135 -9.38 -10.80 -26.30
N GLY A 136 -8.97 -11.33 -25.14
CA GLY A 136 -9.55 -12.54 -24.55
C GLY A 136 -9.35 -13.82 -25.39
N TRP A 137 -8.48 -13.77 -26.41
CA TRP A 137 -8.07 -14.90 -27.24
C TRP A 137 -6.62 -15.27 -26.93
N SER A 138 -6.30 -16.56 -26.89
CA SER A 138 -4.93 -17.05 -26.73
C SER A 138 -4.09 -16.59 -27.92
N TYR A 139 -3.16 -15.67 -27.70
CA TYR A 139 -2.23 -15.22 -28.72
C TYR A 139 -1.24 -16.37 -29.00
N ASP A 140 -1.26 -16.90 -30.23
CA ASP A 140 -0.42 -18.01 -30.72
C ASP A 140 1.04 -17.56 -30.98
N GLY A 141 1.54 -16.69 -30.11
CA GLY A 141 2.78 -15.96 -30.32
C GLY A 141 3.94 -16.58 -29.55
N HIS A 142 4.35 -17.81 -29.88
CA HIS A 142 5.63 -18.42 -29.45
C HIS A 142 6.00 -18.16 -27.97
N LEU A 143 4.99 -18.04 -27.10
CA LEU A 143 5.22 -17.82 -25.67
C LEU A 143 5.66 -19.13 -24.99
N GLU A 144 5.58 -20.25 -25.71
CA GLU A 144 6.13 -21.56 -25.35
C GLU A 144 7.66 -21.53 -25.23
N ASP A 145 8.32 -20.56 -25.87
CA ASP A 145 9.77 -20.34 -25.76
C ASP A 145 10.15 -19.41 -24.59
N THR A 146 9.17 -18.88 -23.84
CA THR A 146 9.44 -17.92 -22.77
C THR A 146 10.11 -18.60 -21.59
N ARG A 147 11.40 -18.34 -21.34
CA ARG A 147 12.12 -18.87 -20.17
C ARG A 147 11.61 -18.21 -18.90
N GLY A 148 11.96 -18.76 -17.73
CA GLY A 148 11.63 -18.19 -16.41
C GLY A 148 12.11 -16.75 -16.17
N TYR A 149 12.84 -16.16 -17.12
CA TYR A 149 13.29 -14.76 -17.15
C TYR A 149 12.14 -13.76 -17.09
N ALA A 150 10.94 -14.12 -17.56
CA ALA A 150 9.75 -13.27 -17.46
C ALA A 150 9.39 -12.91 -16.00
N LEU A 151 9.79 -13.73 -15.01
CA LEU A 151 9.59 -13.45 -13.59
C LEU A 151 10.36 -12.22 -13.11
N PHE A 152 11.38 -11.74 -13.84
CA PHE A 152 12.03 -10.46 -13.55
C PHE A 152 11.03 -9.29 -13.50
N VAL A 153 9.96 -9.36 -14.29
CA VAL A 153 8.89 -8.34 -14.29
C VAL A 153 8.27 -8.17 -12.90
N LEU A 154 8.37 -9.16 -12.00
CA LEU A 154 7.88 -9.09 -10.63
C LEU A 154 8.68 -8.14 -9.72
N VAL A 155 9.91 -7.77 -10.08
CA VAL A 155 10.74 -6.85 -9.28
C VAL A 155 10.05 -5.49 -9.12
N VAL A 156 9.57 -4.90 -10.22
CA VAL A 156 8.93 -3.58 -10.22
C VAL A 156 7.67 -3.54 -9.33
N PRO A 157 6.65 -4.39 -9.52
CA PRO A 157 5.47 -4.40 -8.66
C PRO A 157 5.80 -4.81 -7.22
N GLY A 158 6.79 -5.69 -7.00
CA GLY A 158 7.30 -6.03 -5.67
C GLY A 158 7.83 -4.80 -4.93
N LEU A 159 8.73 -4.04 -5.56
CA LEU A 159 9.30 -2.82 -4.99
C LEU A 159 8.24 -1.74 -4.76
N LEU A 160 7.28 -1.57 -5.68
CA LEU A 160 6.17 -0.62 -5.51
C LEU A 160 5.29 -0.99 -4.30
N LEU A 161 4.97 -2.27 -4.13
CA LEU A 161 4.19 -2.74 -2.97
C LEU A 161 4.95 -2.53 -1.67
N VAL A 162 6.24 -2.83 -1.62
CA VAL A 162 7.07 -2.56 -0.44
C VAL A 162 7.10 -1.06 -0.16
N GLY A 163 7.48 -0.23 -1.15
CA GLY A 163 7.62 1.21 -1.00
C GLY A 163 6.34 1.88 -0.47
N TRP A 164 5.19 1.66 -1.12
CA TRP A 164 3.94 2.30 -0.72
C TRP A 164 3.41 1.85 0.65
N ASN A 165 3.73 0.63 1.08
CA ASN A 165 3.26 0.11 2.37
C ASN A 165 4.24 0.37 3.52
N VAL A 166 5.53 0.58 3.25
CA VAL A 166 6.56 0.91 4.24
C VAL A 166 6.60 2.40 4.58
N VAL A 167 6.17 3.30 3.68
CA VAL A 167 6.15 4.75 3.96
C VAL A 167 5.44 5.10 5.28
N PRO A 168 4.25 4.56 5.62
CA PRO A 168 3.61 4.79 6.92
C PRO A 168 4.39 4.26 8.14
N PHE A 169 5.31 3.31 7.96
CA PHE A 169 6.20 2.84 9.02
C PHE A 169 7.34 3.82 9.26
N ILE A 170 7.99 4.29 8.18
CA ILE A 170 9.10 5.25 8.24
C ILE A 170 8.60 6.62 8.69
N LYS A 171 7.48 7.08 8.12
CA LYS A 171 6.83 8.36 8.40
C LYS A 171 5.65 8.21 9.37
N ARG A 172 5.78 7.36 10.40
CA ARG A 172 4.66 7.03 11.31
C ARG A 172 4.19 8.19 12.17
N GLY A 173 5.06 9.16 12.45
CA GLY A 173 4.80 10.23 13.40
C GLY A 173 4.48 9.71 14.80
N ARG A 174 3.97 10.58 15.66
CA ARG A 174 3.52 10.26 17.02
C ARG A 174 2.02 10.03 17.03
N GLU A 175 1.58 9.05 17.81
CA GLU A 175 0.15 8.86 18.08
C GLU A 175 -0.43 10.14 18.68
N PHE A 176 -1.60 10.55 18.22
CA PHE A 176 -2.31 11.71 18.73
C PHE A 176 -3.69 11.29 19.25
N ARG A 177 -4.24 12.07 20.16
CA ARG A 177 -5.57 11.89 20.71
C ARG A 177 -6.32 13.19 20.58
N VAL A 178 -7.56 13.11 20.14
CA VAL A 178 -8.48 14.26 20.12
C VAL A 178 -9.47 14.09 21.27
N GLU A 179 -9.40 15.01 22.22
CA GLU A 179 -10.26 15.06 23.39
C GLU A 179 -11.64 15.68 23.04
N PRO A 180 -12.66 15.55 23.90
CA PRO A 180 -14.02 16.04 23.62
C PRO A 180 -14.10 17.56 23.38
N ASP A 181 -13.19 18.33 23.97
CA ASP A 181 -13.02 19.77 23.77
C ASP A 181 -12.24 20.11 22.49
N SER A 182 -12.03 19.12 21.62
CA SER A 182 -11.20 19.16 20.41
C SER A 182 -9.72 19.42 20.67
N SER A 183 -9.24 19.43 21.92
CA SER A 183 -7.82 19.55 22.21
C SER A 183 -7.06 18.32 21.72
N ILE A 184 -5.84 18.55 21.23
CA ILE A 184 -5.00 17.48 20.69
C ILE A 184 -3.93 17.17 21.72
N SER A 185 -3.83 15.89 22.09
CA SER A 185 -2.74 15.37 22.92
C SER A 185 -1.88 14.43 22.09
N ILE A 186 -0.59 14.35 22.40
CA ILE A 186 0.38 13.53 21.67
C ILE A 186 1.03 12.55 22.63
N ARG A 187 1.29 11.34 22.14
CA ARG A 187 2.01 10.32 22.89
C ARG A 187 3.50 10.64 22.89
N GLY A 188 4.05 10.86 24.08
CA GLY A 188 5.48 10.97 24.36
C GLY A 188 6.00 9.83 25.24
N PRO A 189 7.30 9.84 25.60
CA PRO A 189 7.91 8.81 26.42
C PRO A 189 7.28 8.67 27.82
N ARG A 190 6.83 9.80 28.39
CA ARG A 190 6.26 9.87 29.75
C ARG A 190 4.73 9.82 29.79
N GLY A 191 4.07 9.62 28.64
CA GLY A 191 2.61 9.60 28.55
C GLY A 191 2.06 10.58 27.52
N TRP A 192 0.80 10.97 27.71
CA TRP A 192 0.13 11.94 26.85
C TRP A 192 0.45 13.36 27.32
N PHE A 193 0.75 14.25 26.39
CA PHE A 193 0.91 15.68 26.66
C PHE A 193 0.13 16.49 25.63
N GLN A 194 -0.43 17.62 26.06
CA GLN A 194 -1.23 18.47 25.19
C GLN A 194 -0.34 19.15 24.14
N LEU A 195 -0.77 19.10 22.88
CA LEU A 195 -0.19 19.88 21.80
C LEU A 195 -0.69 21.32 21.94
N LEU A 196 0.24 22.22 22.21
CA LEU A 196 -0.05 23.64 22.39
C LEU A 196 0.31 24.36 21.09
N GLU A 197 -0.69 24.63 20.23
CA GLU A 197 -0.45 25.12 18.88
C GLU A 197 0.28 26.47 18.84
N TYR A 198 0.13 27.30 19.89
CA TYR A 198 0.81 28.58 20.00
C TYR A 198 2.33 28.49 20.13
N GLN A 199 2.89 27.29 20.40
CA GLN A 199 4.33 27.05 20.45
C GLN A 199 4.95 26.83 19.06
N TYR A 200 4.13 26.82 18.01
CA TYR A 200 4.54 26.51 16.64
C TYR A 200 4.30 27.71 15.70
N SER A 201 5.24 27.94 14.79
CA SER A 201 5.22 29.03 13.81
C SER A 201 4.56 28.60 12.51
N ALA A 202 4.73 27.33 12.14
CA ALA A 202 4.18 26.76 10.92
C ALA A 202 3.74 25.30 11.12
N VAL A 203 2.68 24.91 10.42
CA VAL A 203 2.17 23.54 10.36
C VAL A 203 2.02 23.13 8.92
N PHE A 204 2.63 22.02 8.51
CA PHE A 204 2.61 21.54 7.14
C PHE A 204 2.08 20.11 7.05
N GLY A 205 1.00 19.91 6.31
CA GLY A 205 0.48 18.59 5.94
C GLY A 205 0.90 18.22 4.53
N ASP A 206 1.59 17.09 4.36
CA ASP A 206 2.04 16.59 3.05
C ASP A 206 1.17 15.44 2.50
N GLY A 207 0.06 15.13 3.18
CA GLY A 207 -0.81 13.98 2.87
C GLY A 207 -0.30 12.65 3.43
N THR A 208 0.91 12.61 3.99
CA THR A 208 1.47 11.47 4.74
C THR A 208 1.58 11.77 6.22
N THR A 209 2.00 12.98 6.57
CA THR A 209 2.22 13.47 7.92
C THR A 209 1.85 14.95 8.04
N ILE A 210 1.56 15.37 9.26
CA ILE A 210 1.35 16.77 9.64
C ILE A 210 2.49 17.16 10.56
N ARG A 211 3.33 18.08 10.12
CA ARG A 211 4.53 18.54 10.82
C ARG A 211 4.29 19.92 11.42
N PHE A 212 4.46 20.02 12.73
CA PHE A 212 4.45 21.26 13.50
C PHE A 212 5.90 21.72 13.69
N THR A 213 6.21 22.92 13.22
CA THR A 213 7.52 23.56 13.30
C THR A 213 7.51 24.59 14.42
N ALA A 214 8.44 24.44 15.38
CA ALA A 214 8.47 25.28 16.58
C ALA A 214 8.82 26.75 16.26
N VAL A 215 8.44 27.67 17.15
CA VAL A 215 8.76 29.10 17.03
C VAL A 215 10.24 29.41 17.29
N GLY A 216 10.98 28.55 18.00
CA GLY A 216 12.40 28.74 18.32
C GLY A 216 13.27 27.53 18.04
N ASP A 217 14.58 27.76 17.87
CA ASP A 217 15.59 26.78 17.42
C ASP A 217 15.82 25.57 18.37
N GLY A 218 15.25 25.59 19.58
CA GLY A 218 15.51 24.57 20.60
C GLY A 218 14.52 23.40 20.65
N ALA A 219 13.30 23.54 20.09
CA ALA A 219 12.27 22.52 20.25
C ALA A 219 12.15 21.64 18.98
N PRO A 220 12.26 20.30 19.10
CA PRO A 220 12.17 19.42 17.95
C PRO A 220 10.77 19.49 17.32
N PRO A 221 10.66 19.40 15.99
CA PRO A 221 9.37 19.42 15.31
C PRO A 221 8.52 18.22 15.75
N ILE A 222 7.22 18.45 15.90
CA ILE A 222 6.27 17.39 16.17
C ILE A 222 5.69 16.92 14.84
N VAL A 223 5.69 15.61 14.64
CA VAL A 223 5.12 14.99 13.43
C VAL A 223 3.97 14.09 13.84
N LEU A 224 2.79 14.34 13.31
CA LEU A 224 1.60 13.51 13.46
C LEU A 224 1.35 12.73 12.16
N PRO A 225 0.80 11.52 12.24
CA PRO A 225 0.42 10.79 11.03
C PRO A 225 -0.82 11.39 10.37
N GLN A 226 -0.84 11.32 9.04
CA GLN A 226 -2.00 11.67 8.21
C GLN A 226 -2.42 10.51 7.29
N ALA A 227 -1.45 9.71 6.82
CA ALA A 227 -1.71 8.52 6.02
C ALA A 227 -1.96 7.27 6.87
N ARG A 228 -2.98 6.49 6.47
CA ARG A 228 -3.35 5.21 7.09
C ARG A 228 -3.56 5.34 8.60
N VAL A 229 -4.26 6.39 8.99
CA VAL A 229 -4.60 6.68 10.38
C VAL A 229 -5.88 5.92 10.73
N PHE A 230 -5.86 5.29 11.90
CA PHE A 230 -7.00 4.56 12.44
C PHE A 230 -7.22 4.96 13.89
N ALA A 231 -8.48 5.08 14.28
CA ALA A 231 -8.87 5.15 15.67
C ALA A 231 -8.40 3.88 16.38
N ARG A 232 -7.82 4.03 17.57
CA ARG A 232 -7.23 2.95 18.34
C ARG A 232 -8.32 2.10 18.99
N GLU A 233 -9.38 2.75 19.44
CA GLU A 233 -10.49 2.15 20.18
C GLU A 233 -11.44 1.39 19.24
N THR A 234 -11.83 2.01 18.12
CA THR A 234 -12.84 1.45 17.21
C THR A 234 -12.25 0.80 15.96
N GLY A 235 -10.96 1.06 15.65
CA GLY A 235 -10.36 0.65 14.38
C GLY A 235 -10.86 1.45 13.18
N ALA A 236 -11.71 2.47 13.39
CA ALA A 236 -12.28 3.27 12.32
C ALA A 236 -11.19 4.04 11.56
N ARG A 237 -11.28 4.10 10.24
CA ARG A 237 -10.26 4.78 9.43
C ARG A 237 -10.53 6.28 9.44
N LEU A 238 -9.48 7.05 9.72
CA LEU A 238 -9.48 8.49 9.48
C LEU A 238 -8.92 8.73 8.07
N SER A 239 -9.74 9.27 7.17
CA SER A 239 -9.30 9.61 5.83
C SER A 239 -8.35 10.82 5.87
N ARG A 240 -7.46 10.92 4.87
CA ARG A 240 -6.46 12.00 4.81
C ARG A 240 -7.12 13.38 4.67
N ASP A 241 -8.22 13.42 3.93
CA ASP A 241 -8.95 14.64 3.59
C ASP A 241 -9.74 15.13 4.81
N VAL A 242 -10.39 14.21 5.53
CA VAL A 242 -11.08 14.54 6.80
C VAL A 242 -10.07 14.95 7.87
N SER A 243 -8.93 14.25 7.96
CA SER A 243 -7.83 14.66 8.83
C SER A 243 -7.34 16.07 8.49
N ALA A 244 -7.08 16.35 7.21
CA ALA A 244 -6.64 17.67 6.76
C ALA A 244 -7.68 18.75 7.11
N ALA A 245 -8.95 18.52 6.81
CA ALA A 245 -10.03 19.45 7.10
C ALA A 245 -10.15 19.75 8.61
N PHE A 246 -10.07 18.72 9.46
CA PHE A 246 -10.07 18.89 10.92
C PHE A 246 -8.92 19.80 11.39
N PHE A 247 -7.69 19.53 10.95
CA PHE A 247 -6.53 20.34 11.34
C PHE A 247 -6.60 21.76 10.78
N GLN A 248 -7.06 21.94 9.54
CA GLN A 248 -7.23 23.27 8.94
C GLN A 248 -8.25 24.11 9.71
N GLN A 249 -9.43 23.57 10.01
CA GLN A 249 -10.47 24.26 10.78
C GLN A 249 -9.95 24.66 12.17
N ARG A 250 -9.25 23.75 12.85
CA ARG A 250 -8.67 24.01 14.17
C ARG A 250 -7.59 25.09 14.12
N LEU A 251 -6.66 25.00 13.18
CA LEU A 251 -5.56 25.97 13.05
C LEU A 251 -6.09 27.36 12.69
N ALA A 252 -7.08 27.46 11.80
CA ALA A 252 -7.76 28.70 11.48
C ALA A 252 -8.40 29.35 12.72
N HIS A 253 -9.10 28.57 13.55
CA HIS A 253 -9.66 29.06 14.82
C HIS A 253 -8.56 29.53 15.81
N ARG A 254 -7.34 29.01 15.69
CA ARG A 254 -6.18 29.41 16.51
C ARG A 254 -5.36 30.54 15.90
N GLY A 255 -5.85 31.18 14.83
CA GLY A 255 -5.23 32.35 14.22
C GLY A 255 -4.13 32.05 13.22
N PHE A 256 -4.02 30.81 12.72
CA PHE A 256 -3.14 30.50 11.60
C PHE A 256 -3.81 30.90 10.28
N ALA A 257 -3.05 31.51 9.38
CA ALA A 257 -3.41 31.65 7.98
C ALA A 257 -3.21 30.30 7.28
N ILE A 258 -4.28 29.76 6.69
CA ILE A 258 -4.27 28.44 6.04
C ILE A 258 -4.22 28.60 4.53
N GLU A 259 -3.25 27.95 3.92
CA GLU A 259 -3.11 27.79 2.47
C GLU A 259 -3.30 26.31 2.13
N ALA A 260 -4.41 25.99 1.45
CA ALA A 260 -4.63 24.64 0.93
C ALA A 260 -3.79 24.46 -0.34
N ILE A 261 -2.92 23.44 -0.34
CA ILE A 261 -2.00 23.19 -1.47
C ILE A 261 -2.61 22.16 -2.43
N ASP A 262 -3.09 21.03 -1.89
CA ASP A 262 -3.76 19.99 -2.65
C ASP A 262 -4.84 19.32 -1.79
N VAL A 263 -6.09 19.69 -2.04
CA VAL A 263 -7.25 19.18 -1.30
C VAL A 263 -7.41 17.67 -1.48
N LYS A 264 -7.13 17.13 -2.67
CA LYS A 264 -7.28 15.68 -2.95
C LYS A 264 -6.21 14.84 -2.27
N ARG A 265 -5.07 15.43 -1.95
CA ARG A 265 -3.99 14.77 -1.19
C ARG A 265 -4.03 15.11 0.29
N GLY A 266 -4.93 15.99 0.72
CA GLY A 266 -4.99 16.53 2.08
C GLY A 266 -3.78 17.40 2.44
N SER A 267 -3.12 18.01 1.45
CA SER A 267 -1.93 18.85 1.69
C SER A 267 -2.31 20.30 1.97
N PHE A 268 -1.70 20.88 3.00
CA PHE A 268 -1.95 22.25 3.43
C PHE A 268 -0.75 22.83 4.17
N LEU A 269 -0.73 24.15 4.27
CA LEU A 269 0.23 24.92 5.04
C LEU A 269 -0.51 25.91 5.93
N GLY A 270 -0.32 25.82 7.24
CA GLY A 270 -0.74 26.82 8.20
C GLY A 270 0.45 27.64 8.65
N ARG A 271 0.39 28.97 8.52
CA ARG A 271 1.41 29.89 9.05
C ARG A 271 0.80 30.82 10.06
N ARG A 272 1.54 31.11 11.11
CA ARG A 272 1.17 32.18 12.03
C ARG A 272 1.61 33.52 11.43
N PRO A 273 0.71 34.53 11.35
CA PRO A 273 1.07 35.87 10.93
C PRO A 273 2.02 36.55 11.92
#